data_AF-A0AAV5LU82-F1
#
_entry.id   AF-A0AAV5LU82-F1
#
_cell.length_a   1.000
_cell.length_b   1.000
_cell.length_c   1.000
_cell.angle_alpha   90.00
_cell.angle_beta   90.00
_cell.angle_gamma   90.00
#
_symmetry.space_group_name_H-M   'P 1'
#
loop_
_entity.id
_entity.type
_entity.pdbx_description
1 polymer ?
#
loop_
_entity_poly.entity_id
_entity_poly.type
_entity_poly.pdbx_seq_one_letter_code
_entity_poly.pdbx_strand_id
1 'polypeptide(L)'
;MMMFRVFASTLLCYFLYLSFSYSAVAYGSMETCSGIVPMRYRHERISITDFGAVGDGRTMNTKAFRAAIYWIQHLRKRGGTLLYVPPGVYLTESFNLASHMTLYLAQGAVIKATQETWNWPLIAPLPSYGRGRELPGERYMSFIHGDGLDDVIITGRSEHE
;
A
#
# COMPACT_ATOMS: atom_id res chain seq x y z
N MET A 1 -50.48 -52.66 11.28
CA MET A 1 -49.07 -52.51 11.72
C MET A 1 -48.08 -52.39 10.54
N MET A 2 -48.49 -51.77 9.41
CA MET A 2 -47.66 -51.68 8.18
C MET A 2 -47.48 -50.23 7.69
N MET A 3 -48.38 -49.30 8.05
CA MET A 3 -48.26 -47.87 7.69
C MET A 3 -47.18 -47.09 8.47
N PHE A 4 -46.88 -47.48 9.73
CA PHE A 4 -45.87 -46.79 10.54
C PHE A 4 -44.42 -47.00 10.10
N ARG A 5 -44.14 -48.11 9.38
CA ARG A 5 -42.79 -48.44 8.91
C ARG A 5 -42.37 -47.65 7.66
N VAL A 6 -43.35 -47.24 6.83
CA VAL A 6 -43.09 -46.47 5.60
C VAL A 6 -42.75 -45.01 5.92
N PHE A 7 -43.44 -44.41 6.90
CA PHE A 7 -43.17 -43.03 7.35
C PHE A 7 -41.79 -42.85 7.98
N ALA A 8 -41.31 -43.84 8.74
CA ALA A 8 -39.96 -43.79 9.33
C ALA A 8 -38.86 -43.86 8.26
N SER A 9 -39.07 -44.63 7.19
CA SER A 9 -38.10 -44.80 6.10
C SER A 9 -37.99 -43.56 5.22
N THR A 10 -39.09 -42.85 4.97
CA THR A 10 -39.08 -41.61 4.17
C THR A 10 -38.49 -40.44 4.96
N LEU A 11 -38.71 -40.38 6.28
CA LEU A 11 -38.08 -39.40 7.16
C LEU A 11 -36.56 -39.60 7.26
N LEU A 12 -36.10 -40.85 7.33
CA LEU A 12 -34.67 -41.17 7.36
C LEU A 12 -33.99 -40.78 6.04
N CYS A 13 -34.63 -41.05 4.90
CA CYS A 13 -34.12 -40.61 3.60
C CYS A 13 -34.08 -39.08 3.50
N TYR A 14 -35.10 -38.36 3.98
CA TYR A 14 -35.11 -36.89 3.95
C TYR A 14 -34.02 -36.28 4.84
N PHE A 15 -33.78 -36.86 6.02
CA PHE A 15 -32.67 -36.47 6.91
C PHE A 15 -31.31 -36.74 6.27
N LEU A 16 -31.14 -37.88 5.60
CA LEU A 16 -29.90 -38.21 4.89
C LEU A 16 -29.65 -37.30 3.68
N TYR A 17 -30.71 -36.93 2.94
CA TYR A 17 -30.65 -35.95 1.86
C TYR A 17 -30.29 -34.55 2.37
N LEU A 18 -30.84 -34.11 3.52
CA LEU A 18 -30.48 -32.82 4.12
C LEU A 18 -29.03 -32.76 4.58
N SER A 19 -28.46 -33.88 5.05
CA SER A 19 -27.03 -33.94 5.42
C SER A 19 -26.09 -33.95 4.21
N PHE A 20 -26.52 -34.43 3.03
CA PHE A 20 -25.68 -34.46 1.82
C PHE A 20 -25.54 -33.08 1.16
N SER A 21 -26.53 -32.19 1.37
CA SER A 21 -26.52 -30.81 0.90
C SER A 21 -25.56 -29.91 1.69
N TYR A 22 -25.11 -30.33 2.87
CA TYR A 22 -24.13 -29.63 3.70
C TYR A 22 -22.69 -29.99 3.28
N SER A 23 -22.43 -30.07 1.97
CA SER A 23 -21.07 -30.18 1.48
C SER A 23 -20.35 -28.86 1.78
N ALA A 24 -19.33 -28.98 2.63
CA ALA A 24 -18.51 -27.88 3.13
C ALA A 24 -17.99 -27.02 1.98
N VAL A 25 -18.34 -25.73 2.00
CA VAL A 25 -17.64 -24.71 1.23
C VAL A 25 -16.24 -24.60 1.82
N ALA A 26 -15.28 -25.28 1.20
CA ALA A 26 -13.87 -25.04 1.46
C ALA A 26 -13.55 -23.62 0.99
N TYR A 27 -13.43 -22.69 1.95
CA TYR A 27 -12.82 -21.39 1.72
C TYR A 27 -11.36 -21.64 1.33
N GLY A 28 -11.09 -21.73 0.03
CA GLY A 28 -9.72 -21.63 -0.47
C GLY A 28 -9.16 -20.30 -0.01
N SER A 29 -8.13 -20.33 0.83
CA SER A 29 -7.36 -19.14 1.15
C SER A 29 -6.89 -18.52 -0.17
N MET A 30 -7.24 -17.26 -0.39
CA MET A 30 -6.76 -16.51 -1.53
C MET A 30 -5.24 -16.48 -1.45
N GLU A 31 -4.56 -17.18 -2.36
CA GLU A 31 -3.11 -17.10 -2.50
C GLU A 31 -2.76 -15.65 -2.86
N THR A 32 -2.22 -14.90 -1.91
CA THR A 32 -1.77 -13.53 -2.14
C THR A 32 -0.25 -13.53 -2.17
N CYS A 33 0.32 -12.62 -2.96
CA CYS A 33 1.76 -12.35 -2.95
C CYS A 33 2.23 -11.62 -1.67
N SER A 34 1.40 -11.54 -0.64
CA SER A 34 1.76 -10.91 0.63
C SER A 34 2.90 -11.67 1.29
N GLY A 35 3.95 -10.95 1.72
CA GLY A 35 5.11 -11.54 2.39
C GLY A 35 6.15 -12.20 1.47
N ILE A 36 6.02 -12.14 0.14
CA ILE A 36 7.06 -12.61 -0.80
C ILE A 36 8.37 -11.84 -0.59
N VAL A 37 8.29 -10.54 -0.32
CA VAL A 37 9.46 -9.70 -0.03
C VAL A 37 9.63 -9.59 1.48
N PRO A 38 10.80 -9.97 2.05
CA PRO A 38 11.02 -9.87 3.48
C PRO A 38 11.01 -8.42 3.93
N MET A 39 10.11 -8.10 4.86
CA MET A 39 10.06 -6.79 5.49
C MET A 39 11.33 -6.54 6.29
N ARG A 40 12.02 -5.42 6.02
CA ARG A 40 13.18 -5.00 6.80
C ARG A 40 12.75 -4.06 7.92
N TYR A 41 13.12 -4.41 9.14
CA TYR A 41 12.96 -3.53 10.29
C TYR A 41 14.01 -2.40 10.25
N ARG A 42 13.55 -1.15 10.29
CA ARG A 42 14.41 0.04 10.43
C ARG A 42 14.45 0.45 11.90
N HIS A 43 15.65 0.53 12.47
CA HIS A 43 15.85 1.00 13.84
C HIS A 43 15.63 2.52 13.94
N GLU A 44 16.15 3.28 12.97
CA GLU A 44 15.95 4.71 12.89
C GLU A 44 14.54 5.02 12.39
N ARG A 45 13.83 5.89 13.12
CA ARG A 45 12.46 6.31 12.79
C ARG A 45 12.34 7.81 12.98
N ILE A 46 11.78 8.48 11.98
CA ILE A 46 11.47 9.91 12.01
C ILE A 46 10.02 10.11 11.59
N SER A 47 9.35 11.13 12.13
CA SER A 47 7.99 11.48 11.72
C SER A 47 8.02 12.58 10.69
N ILE A 48 7.10 12.55 9.72
CA ILE A 48 6.93 13.64 8.76
C ILE A 48 6.56 14.97 9.44
N THR A 49 5.93 14.90 10.62
CA THR A 49 5.58 16.06 11.46
C THR A 49 6.81 16.76 12.03
N ASP A 50 7.92 16.04 12.22
CA ASP A 50 9.19 16.63 12.69
C ASP A 50 9.78 17.60 11.66
N PHE A 51 9.33 17.50 10.41
CA PHE A 51 9.69 18.36 9.28
C PHE A 51 8.60 19.41 8.97
N GLY A 52 7.64 19.58 9.88
CA GLY A 52 6.59 20.60 9.79
C GLY A 52 5.37 20.21 8.94
N ALA A 53 5.18 18.92 8.65
CA ALA A 53 3.96 18.49 7.97
C ALA A 53 2.72 18.59 8.86
N VAL A 54 1.59 18.95 8.25
CA VAL A 54 0.28 19.09 8.88
C VAL A 54 -0.73 18.22 8.14
N GLY A 55 -1.40 17.33 8.89
CA GLY A 55 -2.36 16.34 8.37
C GLY A 55 -3.80 16.84 8.22
N ASP A 56 -3.99 18.11 7.86
CA ASP A 56 -5.30 18.79 7.78
C ASP A 56 -6.00 18.68 6.40
N GLY A 57 -5.36 18.02 5.43
CA GLY A 57 -5.82 17.86 4.06
C GLY A 57 -5.77 19.13 3.19
N ARG A 58 -5.18 20.22 3.71
CA ARG A 58 -5.16 21.55 3.08
C ARG A 58 -3.74 22.11 2.97
N THR A 59 -2.92 21.93 3.99
CA THR A 59 -1.53 22.40 4.03
C THR A 59 -0.70 21.67 2.98
N MET A 60 0.07 22.42 2.17
CA MET A 60 0.98 21.84 1.18
C MET A 60 2.24 21.30 1.86
N ASN A 61 2.33 19.99 1.98
CA ASN A 61 3.37 19.27 2.73
C ASN A 61 4.63 18.94 1.90
N THR A 62 4.70 19.40 0.63
CA THR A 62 5.80 19.09 -0.28
C THR A 62 7.18 19.40 0.32
N LYS A 63 7.32 20.53 1.02
CA LYS A 63 8.59 20.91 1.68
C LYS A 63 8.97 19.94 2.79
N ALA A 64 8.00 19.49 3.59
CA ALA A 64 8.24 18.53 4.66
C ALA A 64 8.68 17.17 4.11
N PHE A 65 8.03 16.66 3.06
CA PHE A 65 8.45 15.42 2.39
C PHE A 65 9.86 15.54 1.79
N ARG A 66 10.15 16.61 1.07
CA ARG A 66 11.50 16.86 0.51
C ARG A 66 12.56 16.94 1.60
N ALA A 67 12.29 17.62 2.71
CA ALA A 67 13.22 17.73 3.83
C ALA A 67 13.47 16.39 4.54
N ALA A 68 12.40 15.62 4.80
CA ALA A 68 12.51 14.30 5.42
C ALA A 68 13.32 13.33 4.54
N ILE A 69 13.06 13.32 3.23
CA ILE A 69 13.76 12.43 2.30
C ILE A 69 15.21 12.86 2.11
N TYR A 70 15.46 14.17 2.01
CA TYR A 70 16.82 14.70 1.99
C TYR A 70 17.60 14.25 3.23
N TRP A 71 16.98 14.33 4.42
CA TRP A 71 17.60 13.87 5.67
C TRP A 71 17.95 12.38 5.63
N ILE A 72 17.03 11.53 5.17
CA ILE A 72 17.25 10.08 5.03
C ILE A 72 18.43 9.80 4.09
N GLN A 73 18.44 10.45 2.93
CA GLN A 73 19.46 10.28 1.90
C GLN A 73 20.86 10.65 2.41
N HIS A 74 20.99 11.72 3.20
CA HIS A 74 22.29 12.26 3.60
C HIS A 74 22.82 11.66 4.91
N LEU A 75 21.94 11.27 5.83
CA LEU A 75 22.37 10.68 7.09
C LEU A 75 22.91 9.26 6.92
N ARG A 76 22.41 8.51 5.93
CA ARG A 76 22.88 7.17 5.55
C ARG A 76 23.05 6.22 6.74
N LYS A 77 22.07 6.20 7.65
CA LYS A 77 22.10 5.32 8.84
C LYS A 77 22.24 3.86 8.41
N ARG A 78 23.04 3.10 9.16
CA ARG A 78 23.17 1.66 8.96
C ARG A 78 21.80 1.01 9.14
N GLY A 79 21.35 0.25 8.13
CA GLY A 79 20.05 -0.40 8.12
C GLY A 79 18.90 0.46 7.57
N GLY A 80 19.16 1.73 7.21
CA GLY A 80 18.17 2.63 6.65
C GLY A 80 17.24 3.28 7.68
N THR A 81 16.29 4.08 7.19
CA THR A 81 15.41 4.90 8.02
C THR A 81 13.94 4.69 7.66
N LEU A 82 13.08 4.61 8.67
CA LEU A 82 11.63 4.65 8.49
C LEU A 82 11.12 6.09 8.60
N LEU A 83 10.43 6.55 7.57
CA LEU A 83 9.61 7.76 7.56
C LEU A 83 8.18 7.40 7.96
N TYR A 84 7.79 7.84 9.15
CA TYR A 84 6.47 7.61 9.72
C TYR A 84 5.52 8.74 9.31
N VAL A 85 4.36 8.38 8.77
CA VAL A 85 3.26 9.30 8.46
C VAL A 85 2.13 9.02 9.45
N PRO A 86 1.88 9.90 10.45
CA PRO A 86 0.81 9.72 11.43
C PRO A 86 -0.59 9.82 10.79
N PRO A 87 -1.66 9.44 11.51
CA PRO A 87 -3.03 9.63 11.05
C PRO A 87 -3.29 11.09 10.61
N GLY A 88 -4.09 11.28 9.56
CA GLY A 88 -4.36 12.59 8.96
C GLY A 88 -4.21 12.60 7.45
N VAL A 89 -4.58 13.70 6.82
CA VAL A 89 -4.54 13.87 5.36
C VAL A 89 -3.43 14.85 4.99
N TYR A 90 -2.45 14.41 4.22
CA TYR A 90 -1.27 15.22 3.87
C TYR A 90 -1.32 15.56 2.39
N LEU A 91 -1.76 16.78 2.05
CA LEU A 91 -1.73 17.28 0.68
C LEU A 91 -0.29 17.54 0.24
N THR A 92 0.13 17.03 -0.92
CA THR A 92 1.50 17.22 -1.44
C THR A 92 1.55 17.14 -2.98
N GLU A 93 2.56 17.78 -3.56
CA GLU A 93 3.03 17.50 -4.92
C GLU A 93 3.73 16.13 -5.00
N SER A 94 4.16 15.75 -6.20
CA SER A 94 5.04 14.60 -6.40
C SER A 94 6.37 14.74 -5.63
N PHE A 95 6.87 13.63 -5.11
CA PHE A 95 8.15 13.59 -4.41
C PHE A 95 8.95 12.33 -4.76
N ASN A 96 10.27 12.46 -4.66
CA ASN A 96 11.22 11.37 -4.86
C ASN A 96 11.40 10.59 -3.57
N LEU A 97 11.53 9.27 -3.64
CA LEU A 97 12.03 8.43 -2.56
C LEU A 97 13.56 8.42 -2.55
N ALA A 98 14.14 7.84 -1.50
CA ALA A 98 15.58 7.60 -1.36
C ALA A 98 15.84 6.11 -1.06
N SER A 99 17.03 5.61 -1.42
CA SER A 99 17.43 4.25 -1.09
C SER A 99 17.50 4.00 0.42
N HIS A 100 17.35 2.74 0.83
CA HIS A 100 17.38 2.30 2.24
C HIS A 100 16.34 3.01 3.11
N MET A 101 15.11 3.15 2.61
CA MET A 101 14.03 3.78 3.36
C MET A 101 12.80 2.89 3.52
N THR A 102 12.01 3.18 4.53
CA THR A 102 10.65 2.66 4.67
C THR A 102 9.68 3.83 4.81
N LEU A 103 8.77 4.01 3.86
CA LEU A 103 7.63 4.91 4.01
C LEU A 103 6.49 4.13 4.70
N TYR A 104 6.18 4.50 5.94
CA TYR A 104 5.15 3.83 6.74
C TYR A 104 3.94 4.75 6.95
N LEU A 105 2.78 4.34 6.44
CA LEU A 105 1.51 5.03 6.66
C LEU A 105 0.81 4.40 7.87
N ALA A 106 0.61 5.20 8.92
CA ALA A 106 -0.21 4.78 10.06
C ALA A 106 -1.68 4.57 9.63
N GLN A 107 -2.43 3.85 10.45
CA GLN A 107 -3.87 3.72 10.23
C GLN A 107 -4.53 5.12 10.21
N GLY A 108 -5.38 5.38 9.22
CA GLY A 108 -5.99 6.69 9.00
C GLY A 108 -5.06 7.75 8.40
N ALA A 109 -3.85 7.40 7.96
CA ALA A 109 -2.97 8.29 7.23
C ALA A 109 -3.27 8.26 5.72
N VAL A 110 -3.44 9.42 5.11
CA VAL A 110 -3.70 9.59 3.67
C VAL A 110 -2.69 10.57 3.09
N ILE A 111 -1.88 10.12 2.13
CA ILE A 111 -1.04 11.02 1.33
C ILE A 111 -1.85 11.42 0.10
N LYS A 112 -2.28 12.69 0.04
CA LYS A 112 -3.19 13.22 -0.97
C LYS A 112 -2.42 14.01 -2.02
N ALA A 113 -2.58 13.61 -3.28
CA ALA A 113 -1.99 14.36 -4.40
C ALA A 113 -2.75 15.67 -4.65
N THR A 114 -2.01 16.76 -4.85
CA THR A 114 -2.60 17.99 -5.39
C THR A 114 -3.13 17.77 -6.81
N GLN A 115 -4.25 18.40 -7.13
CA GLN A 115 -4.84 18.41 -8.47
C GLN A 115 -4.25 19.50 -9.37
N GLU A 116 -3.39 20.34 -8.79
CA GLU A 116 -2.65 21.40 -9.50
C GLU A 116 -1.52 20.79 -10.34
N THR A 117 -1.82 20.48 -11.59
CA THR A 117 -0.90 19.76 -12.49
C THR A 117 0.30 20.59 -12.94
N TRP A 118 0.24 21.93 -12.85
CA TRP A 118 1.36 22.81 -13.20
C TRP A 118 2.58 22.63 -12.31
N ASN A 119 2.41 22.07 -11.10
CA ASN A 119 3.51 21.81 -10.16
C ASN A 119 4.14 20.42 -10.36
N TRP A 120 3.69 19.64 -11.33
CA TRP A 120 4.22 18.30 -11.59
C TRP A 120 5.40 18.39 -12.55
N PRO A 121 6.62 17.97 -12.14
CA PRO A 121 7.78 18.06 -13.01
C PRO A 121 7.63 17.21 -14.26
N LEU A 122 8.10 17.74 -15.39
CA LEU A 122 8.35 16.95 -16.59
C LEU A 122 9.73 16.29 -16.46
N ILE A 123 9.77 14.98 -16.62
CA ILE A 123 10.97 14.15 -16.50
C ILE A 123 11.14 13.26 -17.73
N ALA A 124 12.38 12.84 -17.98
CA ALA A 124 12.66 11.86 -19.03
C ALA A 124 11.91 10.54 -18.77
N PRO A 125 11.54 9.81 -19.83
CA PRO A 125 10.92 8.49 -19.69
C PRO A 125 11.90 7.49 -19.07
N LEU A 126 11.39 6.60 -18.23
CA LEU A 126 12.20 5.54 -17.63
C LEU A 126 12.69 4.56 -18.70
N PRO A 127 13.91 3.98 -18.58
CA PRO A 127 14.45 3.04 -19.56
C PRO A 127 13.52 1.84 -19.84
N SER A 128 12.71 1.43 -18.86
CA SER A 128 11.77 0.31 -18.96
C SER A 128 10.57 0.55 -19.87
N TYR A 129 10.28 1.79 -20.25
CA TYR A 129 9.09 2.13 -21.05
C TYR A 129 9.26 1.73 -22.53
N GLY A 130 10.49 1.43 -22.94
CA GLY A 130 10.84 1.07 -24.31
C GLY A 130 10.72 2.25 -25.27
N ARG A 131 11.05 2.02 -26.54
CA ARG A 131 10.96 3.03 -27.61
C ARG A 131 9.60 3.08 -28.32
N GLY A 132 8.64 2.26 -27.90
CA GLY A 132 7.48 1.89 -28.73
C GLY A 132 6.09 2.24 -28.21
N ARG A 133 5.93 2.73 -26.98
CA ARG A 133 4.61 3.16 -26.46
C ARG A 133 4.49 4.66 -26.21
N GLU A 134 5.60 5.36 -25.99
CA GLU A 134 5.62 6.80 -25.81
C GLU A 134 6.33 7.45 -27.00
N LEU A 135 5.73 8.51 -27.55
CA LEU A 135 6.44 9.40 -28.47
C LEU A 135 7.68 9.96 -27.74
N PRO A 136 8.79 10.23 -28.44
CA PRO A 136 9.91 10.92 -27.82
C PRO A 136 9.43 12.23 -27.19
N GLY A 137 9.65 12.38 -25.89
CA GLY A 137 9.15 13.51 -25.11
C GLY A 137 9.32 13.30 -23.61
N GLU A 138 9.13 14.38 -22.86
CA GLU A 138 9.07 14.33 -21.41
C GLU A 138 7.69 13.84 -20.95
N ARG A 139 7.64 13.28 -19.74
CA ARG A 139 6.40 12.84 -19.09
C ARG A 139 6.27 13.51 -17.72
N TYR A 140 5.04 13.61 -17.23
CA TYR A 140 4.84 13.99 -15.83
C TYR A 140 5.43 12.94 -14.89
N MET A 141 6.09 13.42 -13.85
CA MET A 141 6.61 12.60 -12.76
C MET A 141 5.49 11.81 -12.08
N SER A 142 5.79 10.58 -11.65
CA SER A 142 4.85 9.79 -10.83
C SER A 142 4.60 10.49 -9.49
N PHE A 143 3.42 10.29 -8.87
CA PHE A 143 3.12 10.92 -7.59
C PHE A 143 4.15 10.59 -6.50
N ILE A 144 4.43 9.29 -6.33
CA ILE A 144 5.57 8.80 -5.56
C ILE A 144 6.55 8.24 -6.57
N HIS A 145 7.73 8.84 -6.67
CA HIS A 145 8.71 8.50 -7.69
C HIS A 145 9.98 7.90 -7.09
N GLY A 146 10.62 7.01 -7.84
CA GLY A 146 11.94 6.49 -7.54
C GLY A 146 12.57 5.98 -8.83
N ASP A 147 13.83 6.34 -9.04
CA ASP A 147 14.66 5.87 -10.15
C ASP A 147 16.01 5.43 -9.60
N GLY A 148 16.49 4.26 -10.01
CA GLY A 148 17.75 3.67 -9.53
C GLY A 148 17.83 3.49 -8.01
N LEU A 149 16.72 3.23 -7.33
CA LEU A 149 16.68 3.07 -5.87
C LEU A 149 16.86 1.61 -5.45
N ASP A 150 17.53 1.43 -4.31
CA ASP A 150 17.73 0.12 -3.66
C ASP A 150 17.07 0.11 -2.28
N ASP A 151 16.50 -1.04 -1.90
CA ASP A 151 16.01 -1.28 -0.52
C ASP A 151 14.97 -0.23 -0.07
N VAL A 152 13.86 -0.15 -0.81
CA VAL A 152 12.74 0.77 -0.53
C VAL A 152 11.50 -0.03 -0.18
N ILE A 153 10.86 0.32 0.93
CA ILE A 153 9.62 -0.33 1.39
C ILE A 153 8.53 0.73 1.55
N ILE A 154 7.36 0.52 0.95
CA ILE A 154 6.15 1.29 1.23
C ILE A 154 5.17 0.34 1.91
N THR A 155 4.73 0.67 3.12
CA THR A 155 3.84 -0.18 3.90
C THR A 155 2.92 0.68 4.77
N GLY A 156 1.91 0.08 5.36
CA GLY A 156 1.06 0.73 6.34
C GLY A 156 0.01 -0.23 6.88
N ARG A 157 -0.89 0.29 7.71
CA ARG A 157 -2.12 -0.42 8.06
C ARG A 157 -3.30 0.20 7.30
N SER A 158 -3.96 -0.59 6.46
CA SER A 158 -5.23 -0.22 5.84
C SER A 158 -6.37 -0.31 6.86
N GLU A 159 -7.39 0.53 6.70
CA GLU A 159 -8.70 0.26 7.30
C GLU A 159 -9.32 -0.89 6.51
N HIS A 160 -9.52 -2.03 7.18
CA HIS A 160 -10.49 -3.01 6.73
C HIS A 160 -11.82 -2.57 7.35
N GLU A 161 -12.66 -1.91 6.56
CA GLU A 161 -14.11 -1.84 6.77
C GLU A 161 -14.79 -2.89 5.89
#